data_AF-A0AAU7NQG0-F1
#
_entry.id   AF-A0AAU7NQG0-F1
#
_cell.length_a   1.000
_cell.length_b   1.000
_cell.length_c   1.000
_cell.angle_alpha   90.00
_cell.angle_beta   90.00
_cell.angle_gamma   90.00
#
_symmetry.space_group_name_H-M   'P 1'
#
loop_
_entity.id
_entity.type
_entity.pdbx_description
1 polymer ?
#
loop_
_entity_poly.entity_id
_entity_poly.type
_entity_poly.pdbx_seq_one_letter_code
_entity_poly.pdbx_strand_id
1 'polypeptide(L)'
;MDLNFLHTSLKSVLTQFHLKSNLRYQNIALSSKNLADLDDISQTLRSLLPGYAVWKNPSKQGAPESLISRKSFLDSISRVKQEGVIIHQPEQWLSHWPLLEKQAFWSTVGMWHGQTNVILVFAESHEFQSINNNYFKSLSLEGLNIRLWRPARAE
;
A
#
# COMPACT_ATOMS: atom_id res chain seq x y z
N MET A 1 16.06 -10.83 -6.56
CA MET A 1 16.36 -9.45 -6.12
C MET A 1 17.43 -9.51 -5.03
N ASP A 2 18.33 -8.53 -4.91
CA ASP A 2 19.22 -8.44 -3.74
C ASP A 2 18.40 -7.98 -2.53
N LEU A 3 18.22 -8.87 -1.55
CA LEU A 3 17.38 -8.62 -0.38
C LEU A 3 17.99 -7.58 0.58
N ASN A 4 19.33 -7.47 0.65
CA ASN A 4 19.98 -6.45 1.47
C ASN A 4 19.79 -5.05 0.87
N PHE A 5 19.91 -4.97 -0.45
CA PHE A 5 19.64 -3.73 -1.17
C PHE A 5 18.16 -3.34 -1.06
N LEU A 6 17.23 -4.30 -1.25
CA LEU A 6 15.80 -4.08 -1.05
C LEU A 6 15.51 -3.55 0.37
N HIS A 7 16.05 -4.21 1.40
CA HIS A 7 15.85 -3.80 2.79
C HIS A 7 16.32 -2.37 3.05
N THR A 8 17.51 -2.02 2.56
CA THR A 8 18.07 -0.68 2.71
C THR A 8 17.21 0.37 1.99
N SER A 9 16.80 0.08 0.75
CA SER A 9 15.94 0.97 -0.05
C SER A 9 14.57 1.18 0.60
N LEU A 10 13.90 0.11 1.04
CA LEU A 10 12.60 0.23 1.72
C LEU A 10 12.72 0.97 3.05
N LYS A 11 13.78 0.74 3.83
CA LYS A 11 14.02 1.48 5.08
C LYS A 11 14.14 2.99 4.82
N SER A 12 14.87 3.38 3.78
CA SER A 12 14.99 4.78 3.36
C SER A 12 13.63 5.37 2.98
N VAL A 13 12.89 4.67 2.11
CA VAL A 13 11.53 5.07 1.68
C VAL A 13 10.60 5.28 2.87
N LEU A 14 10.54 4.32 3.80
CA LEU A 14 9.69 4.40 4.99
C LEU A 14 10.06 5.60 5.85
N THR A 15 11.35 5.82 6.09
CA THR A 15 11.84 6.94 6.90
C THR A 15 11.47 8.28 6.28
N GLN A 16 11.53 8.40 4.95
CA GLN A 16 11.30 9.66 4.26
C GLN A 16 9.82 9.97 4.02
N PHE A 17 9.00 8.95 3.72
CA PHE A 17 7.66 9.14 3.15
C PHE A 17 6.52 8.50 3.95
N HIS A 18 6.81 7.75 5.02
CA HIS A 18 5.79 7.04 5.79
C HIS A 18 5.86 7.30 7.30
N LEU A 19 7.05 7.22 7.88
CA LEU A 19 7.25 7.25 9.34
C LEU A 19 7.64 8.62 9.89
N LYS A 20 7.87 9.61 9.02
CA LYS A 20 8.32 10.94 9.44
C LYS A 20 7.15 11.68 10.11
N SER A 21 7.38 12.17 11.34
CA SER A 21 6.35 12.71 12.24
C SER A 21 5.56 13.93 11.75
N ASN A 22 6.03 14.63 10.72
CA ASN A 22 5.38 15.82 10.17
C ASN A 22 4.69 15.57 8.81
N LEU A 23 4.54 14.30 8.40
CA LEU A 23 3.85 13.96 7.17
C LEU A 23 2.34 13.99 7.37
N ARG A 24 1.68 14.89 6.65
CA ARG A 24 0.22 14.97 6.64
C ARG A 24 -0.43 13.85 5.81
N TYR A 25 0.25 13.37 4.78
CA TYR A 25 -0.18 12.29 3.90
C TYR A 25 0.91 11.23 3.86
N GLN A 26 0.73 10.16 4.61
CA GLN A 26 1.77 9.15 4.85
C GLN A 26 1.45 7.79 4.23
N ASN A 27 0.25 7.59 3.68
CA ASN A 27 -0.09 6.32 3.06
C ASN A 27 0.63 6.16 1.73
N ILE A 28 1.46 5.12 1.62
CA ILE A 28 2.26 4.86 0.42
C ILE A 28 1.84 3.57 -0.25
N ALA A 29 2.24 3.42 -1.50
CA ALA A 29 2.00 2.24 -2.30
C ALA A 29 3.31 1.79 -2.97
N LEU A 30 3.52 0.48 -3.09
CA LEU A 30 4.68 -0.12 -3.74
C LEU A 30 4.19 -1.10 -4.80
N SER A 31 4.69 -0.98 -6.02
CA SER A 31 4.32 -1.88 -7.11
C SER A 31 5.51 -2.48 -7.81
N SER A 32 5.36 -3.70 -8.30
CA SER A 32 6.31 -4.34 -9.23
C SER A 32 5.54 -5.01 -10.36
N LYS A 33 6.18 -5.11 -11.53
CA LYS A 33 5.70 -5.95 -12.64
C LYS A 33 5.95 -7.44 -12.40
N ASN A 34 6.87 -7.78 -11.50
CA ASN A 34 7.18 -9.16 -11.13
C ASN A 34 6.46 -9.52 -9.83
N LEU A 35 5.60 -10.54 -9.89
CA LEU A 35 4.82 -10.99 -8.73
C LEU A 35 5.71 -11.52 -7.60
N ALA A 36 6.84 -12.16 -7.91
CA ALA A 36 7.76 -12.66 -6.90
C ALA A 36 8.34 -11.52 -6.03
N ASP A 37 8.56 -10.34 -6.64
CA ASP A 37 9.05 -9.17 -5.91
C ASP A 37 8.03 -8.69 -4.87
N LEU A 38 6.72 -8.89 -5.09
CA LEU A 38 5.68 -8.41 -4.16
C LEU A 38 5.75 -9.13 -2.81
N ASP A 39 6.08 -10.42 -2.82
CA ASP A 39 6.27 -11.20 -1.60
C ASP A 39 7.54 -10.78 -0.87
N ASP A 40 8.65 -10.60 -1.59
CA ASP A 40 9.92 -10.09 -1.04
C ASP A 40 9.73 -8.71 -0.39
N ILE A 41 9.01 -7.80 -1.07
CA ILE A 41 8.65 -6.48 -0.53
C ILE A 41 7.83 -6.63 0.75
N SER A 42 6.75 -7.42 0.71
CA SER A 42 5.84 -7.56 1.86
C SER A 42 6.53 -8.19 3.07
N GLN A 43 7.41 -9.18 2.84
CA GLN A 43 8.20 -9.80 3.90
C GLN A 43 9.22 -8.80 4.48
N THR A 44 9.90 -8.05 3.62
CA THR A 44 10.86 -7.02 4.05
C THR A 44 10.17 -5.91 4.85
N LEU A 45 9.00 -5.44 4.39
CA LEU A 45 8.18 -4.47 5.13
C LEU A 45 7.75 -5.01 6.49
N ARG A 46 7.31 -6.27 6.57
CA ARG A 46 6.96 -6.90 7.84
C ARG A 46 8.14 -6.95 8.81
N SER A 47 9.36 -7.18 8.32
CA SER A 47 10.57 -7.13 9.13
C SER A 47 10.91 -5.71 9.61
N LEU A 48 10.69 -4.70 8.76
CA LEU A 48 10.97 -3.29 9.07
C LEU A 48 9.90 -2.65 9.96
N LEU A 49 8.67 -3.19 9.93
CA LEU A 49 7.47 -2.66 10.60
C LEU A 49 6.80 -3.78 11.41
N PRO A 50 7.44 -4.31 12.46
CA PRO A 50 6.91 -5.44 13.23
C PRO A 50 5.59 -5.14 13.94
N GLY A 51 5.27 -3.86 14.17
CA GLY A 51 4.02 -3.40 14.77
C GLY A 51 2.82 -3.32 13.80
N TYR A 52 3.02 -3.55 12.50
CA TYR A 52 1.97 -3.44 11.48
C TYR A 52 1.20 -4.75 11.32
N ALA A 53 -0.11 -4.64 11.11
CA ALA A 53 -0.90 -5.77 10.61
C ALA A 53 -0.52 -6.07 9.15
N VAL A 54 -0.59 -7.34 8.75
CA VAL A 54 -0.34 -7.73 7.35
C VAL A 54 -1.54 -8.49 6.82
N TRP A 55 -2.18 -7.96 5.79
CA TRP A 55 -3.29 -8.58 5.10
C TRP A 55 -2.81 -9.13 3.76
N LYS A 56 -2.61 -10.45 3.70
CA LYS A 56 -2.22 -11.16 2.47
C LYS A 56 -3.35 -11.95 1.82
N ASN A 57 -4.25 -12.49 2.65
CA ASN A 57 -5.32 -13.37 2.22
C ASN A 57 -6.62 -12.91 2.88
N PRO A 58 -7.73 -12.79 2.11
CA PRO A 58 -9.05 -12.51 2.66
C PRO A 58 -9.44 -13.47 3.79
N SER A 59 -10.15 -12.94 4.79
CA SER A 59 -10.65 -13.69 5.95
C SER A 59 -9.56 -14.35 6.82
N LYS A 60 -8.28 -14.02 6.63
CA LYS A 60 -7.15 -14.53 7.42
C LYS A 60 -6.46 -13.40 8.17
N GLN A 61 -5.94 -13.70 9.36
CA GLN A 61 -5.10 -12.78 10.13
C GLN A 61 -5.75 -11.39 10.37
N GLY A 62 -7.07 -11.39 10.54
CA GLY A 62 -7.86 -10.16 10.76
C GLY A 62 -8.16 -9.36 9.48
N ALA A 63 -7.77 -9.85 8.30
CA ALA A 63 -8.17 -9.27 7.03
C ALA A 63 -9.66 -9.50 6.76
N PRO A 64 -10.36 -8.55 6.13
CA PRO A 64 -11.76 -8.70 5.77
C PRO A 64 -11.97 -9.78 4.70
N GLU A 65 -13.23 -10.18 4.54
CA GLU A 65 -13.68 -11.09 3.48
C GLU A 65 -13.48 -10.49 2.09
N SER A 66 -13.34 -11.35 1.07
CA SER A 66 -13.08 -10.92 -0.31
C SER A 66 -14.27 -10.16 -0.93
N LEU A 67 -15.49 -10.60 -0.61
CA LEU A 67 -16.73 -9.94 -1.02
C LEU A 67 -17.13 -8.86 -0.01
N ILE A 68 -16.47 -7.72 -0.11
CA ILE A 68 -16.68 -6.58 0.80
C ILE A 68 -16.94 -5.31 0.00
N SER A 69 -17.76 -4.39 0.51
CA SER A 69 -17.95 -3.07 -0.11
C SER A 69 -16.80 -2.13 0.22
N ARG A 70 -16.54 -1.12 -0.63
CA ARG A 70 -15.50 -0.09 -0.35
C ARG A 70 -15.61 0.50 1.03
N LYS A 71 -16.83 0.92 1.42
CA LYS A 71 -17.07 1.52 2.74
C LYS A 71 -16.63 0.57 3.85
N SER A 72 -17.08 -0.68 3.81
CA SER A 72 -16.77 -1.67 4.84
C SER A 72 -15.28 -2.03 4.87
N PHE A 73 -14.61 -2.02 3.71
CA PHE A 73 -13.17 -2.26 3.62
C PHE A 73 -12.38 -1.11 4.26
N LEU A 74 -12.73 0.15 3.94
CA LEU A 74 -12.14 1.33 4.58
C LEU A 74 -12.40 1.35 6.09
N ASP A 75 -13.61 0.99 6.52
CA ASP A 75 -13.97 0.86 7.94
C ASP A 75 -13.16 -0.26 8.63
N SER A 76 -12.82 -1.34 7.90
CA SER A 76 -11.97 -2.39 8.43
C SER A 76 -10.54 -1.89 8.64
N ILE A 77 -10.02 -1.09 7.69
CA ILE A 77 -8.68 -0.49 7.80
C ILE A 77 -8.62 0.46 9.00
N SER A 78 -9.61 1.34 9.17
CA SER A 78 -9.62 2.32 10.27
C SER A 78 -9.78 1.71 11.65
N ARG A 79 -10.26 0.46 11.73
CA ARG A 79 -10.39 -0.31 12.99
C ARG A 79 -9.15 -1.14 13.33
N VAL A 80 -8.13 -1.16 12.49
CA VAL A 80 -6.84 -1.80 12.78
C VAL A 80 -6.26 -1.17 14.04
N LYS A 81 -6.00 -1.97 15.07
CA LYS A 81 -5.47 -1.51 16.37
C LYS A 81 -3.95 -1.38 16.37
N GLN A 82 -3.31 -1.96 15.36
CA GLN A 82 -1.87 -1.91 15.12
C GLN A 82 -1.41 -0.51 14.70
N GLU A 83 -0.10 -0.29 14.67
CA GLU A 83 0.51 0.99 14.25
C GLU A 83 0.18 1.35 12.79
N GLY A 84 -0.20 0.35 12.00
CA GLY A 84 -0.66 0.46 10.63
C GLY A 84 -0.99 -0.90 10.02
N VAL A 85 -1.28 -0.89 8.72
CA VAL A 85 -1.58 -2.09 7.94
C VAL A 85 -0.82 -2.12 6.63
N ILE A 86 -0.22 -3.27 6.33
CA ILE A 86 0.33 -3.62 5.03
C ILE A 86 -0.71 -4.47 4.32
N ILE A 87 -1.26 -3.99 3.20
CA ILE A 87 -2.23 -4.73 2.39
C ILE A 87 -1.50 -5.22 1.14
N HIS A 88 -1.29 -6.52 1.08
CA HIS A 88 -0.68 -7.20 -0.04
C HIS A 88 -1.77 -7.63 -1.03
N GLN A 89 -1.56 -7.31 -2.30
CA GLN A 89 -2.48 -7.57 -3.41
C GLN A 89 -3.92 -7.12 -3.10
N PRO A 90 -4.17 -5.83 -2.85
CA PRO A 90 -5.50 -5.28 -2.66
C PRO A 90 -6.51 -5.69 -3.74
N GLU A 91 -6.05 -6.02 -4.96
CA GLU A 91 -6.85 -6.54 -6.07
C GLU A 91 -7.78 -7.69 -5.66
N GLN A 92 -7.38 -8.51 -4.68
CA GLN A 92 -8.18 -9.63 -4.17
C GLN A 92 -9.54 -9.16 -3.60
N TRP A 93 -9.59 -7.96 -3.01
CA TRP A 93 -10.82 -7.33 -2.49
C TRP A 93 -11.46 -6.39 -3.51
N LEU A 94 -10.65 -5.72 -4.34
CA LEU A 94 -11.13 -4.72 -5.30
C LEU A 94 -11.77 -5.34 -6.56
N SER A 95 -11.57 -6.63 -6.82
CA SER A 95 -11.94 -7.31 -8.08
C SER A 95 -13.41 -7.14 -8.48
N HIS A 96 -14.33 -7.12 -7.50
CA HIS A 96 -15.77 -7.00 -7.73
C HIS A 96 -16.27 -5.55 -7.75
N TRP A 97 -15.40 -4.58 -7.49
CA TRP A 97 -15.81 -3.19 -7.39
C TRP A 97 -15.89 -2.54 -8.77
N PRO A 98 -16.94 -1.73 -9.03
CA PRO A 98 -16.96 -0.84 -10.18
C PRO A 98 -15.72 0.08 -10.20
N LEU A 99 -15.31 0.52 -11.39
CA LEU A 99 -14.15 1.39 -11.58
C LEU A 99 -14.20 2.65 -10.68
N LEU A 100 -15.38 3.28 -10.59
CA LEU A 100 -15.60 4.47 -9.74
C LEU A 100 -15.35 4.19 -8.26
N GLU A 101 -15.71 3.00 -7.76
CA GLU A 101 -15.47 2.59 -6.38
C GLU A 101 -13.97 2.32 -6.15
N LYS A 102 -13.28 1.67 -7.10
CA LYS A 102 -11.81 1.54 -7.05
C LYS A 102 -11.15 2.92 -6.98
N GLN A 103 -11.52 3.84 -7.87
CA GLN A 103 -11.02 5.22 -7.89
C GLN A 103 -11.28 5.96 -6.57
N ALA A 104 -12.49 5.85 -6.02
CA ALA A 104 -12.85 6.47 -4.75
C ALA A 104 -12.03 5.89 -3.58
N PHE A 105 -11.74 4.60 -3.59
CA PHE A 105 -10.86 3.96 -2.61
C PHE A 105 -9.45 4.56 -2.64
N TRP A 106 -8.80 4.57 -3.81
CA TRP A 106 -7.44 5.10 -3.95
C TRP A 106 -7.35 6.58 -3.57
N SER A 107 -8.33 7.38 -3.99
CA SER A 107 -8.47 8.78 -3.59
C SER A 107 -8.58 8.93 -2.08
N THR A 108 -9.43 8.13 -1.43
CA THR A 108 -9.64 8.18 0.02
C THR A 108 -8.36 7.83 0.76
N VAL A 109 -7.68 6.74 0.38
CA VAL A 109 -6.44 6.30 1.03
C VAL A 109 -5.32 7.32 0.84
N GLY A 110 -5.19 7.91 -0.35
CA GLY A 110 -4.21 8.97 -0.61
C GLY A 110 -4.49 10.26 0.16
N MET A 111 -5.76 10.54 0.48
CA MET A 111 -6.16 11.73 1.23
C MET A 111 -6.24 11.54 2.75
N TRP A 112 -6.04 10.32 3.26
CA TRP A 112 -6.11 10.06 4.69
C TRP A 112 -5.00 10.77 5.47
N HIS A 113 -5.41 11.40 6.57
CA HIS A 113 -4.56 12.18 7.46
C HIS A 113 -4.46 11.50 8.82
N GLY A 114 -3.25 11.11 9.22
CA GLY A 114 -2.87 10.84 10.62
C GLY A 114 -3.67 9.80 11.43
N GLN A 115 -4.72 9.19 10.89
CA GLN A 115 -5.62 8.29 11.61
C GLN A 115 -5.26 6.81 11.42
N THR A 116 -4.69 6.45 10.27
CA THR A 116 -4.32 5.06 9.96
C THR A 116 -3.20 5.04 8.94
N ASN A 117 -2.10 4.36 9.28
CA ASN A 117 -0.98 4.14 8.38
C ASN A 117 -1.24 2.96 7.47
N VAL A 118 -1.18 3.18 6.16
CA VAL A 118 -1.43 2.15 5.16
C VAL A 118 -0.27 2.06 4.21
N ILE A 119 0.20 0.84 3.97
CA ILE A 119 1.11 0.51 2.88
C ILE A 119 0.43 -0.51 1.98
N LEU A 120 0.32 -0.19 0.70
CA LEU A 120 -0.28 -1.07 -0.30
C LEU A 120 0.84 -1.70 -1.13
N VAL A 121 0.81 -3.02 -1.33
CA VAL A 121 1.79 -3.73 -2.17
C VAL A 121 1.04 -4.48 -3.26
N PHE A 122 1.26 -4.19 -4.53
CA PHE A 122 0.44 -4.73 -5.61
C PHE A 122 1.17 -4.87 -6.94
N ALA A 123 0.56 -5.63 -7.86
CA ALA A 123 1.09 -5.81 -9.20
C ALA A 123 0.87 -4.55 -10.05
N GLU A 124 1.92 -4.05 -10.69
CA GLU A 124 1.83 -2.92 -11.59
C GLU A 124 1.01 -3.30 -12.84
N SER A 125 -0.13 -2.64 -13.04
CA SER A 125 -1.00 -2.85 -14.22
C SER A 125 -1.36 -1.52 -14.88
N HIS A 126 -1.74 -1.58 -16.17
CA HIS A 126 -2.19 -0.39 -16.90
C HIS A 126 -3.47 0.21 -16.31
N GLU A 127 -4.42 -0.62 -15.85
CA GLU A 127 -5.63 -0.18 -15.15
C GLU A 127 -5.25 0.54 -13.84
N PHE A 128 -4.30 -0.01 -13.08
CA PHE A 128 -3.84 0.65 -11.86
C PHE A 128 -3.24 2.02 -12.16
N GLN A 129 -2.34 2.13 -13.13
CA GLN A 129 -1.68 3.40 -13.45
C GLN A 129 -2.69 4.47 -13.89
N SER A 130 -3.66 4.11 -14.74
CA SER A 130 -4.65 5.07 -15.24
C SER A 130 -5.56 5.59 -14.12
N ILE A 131 -5.90 4.75 -13.13
CA ILE A 131 -6.69 5.13 -11.97
C ILE A 131 -5.86 6.00 -10.99
N ASN A 132 -4.61 5.64 -10.75
CA ASN A 132 -3.85 6.14 -9.60
C ASN A 132 -2.98 7.35 -9.88
N ASN A 133 -2.60 7.62 -11.13
CA ASN A 133 -1.76 8.78 -11.47
C ASN A 133 -2.36 10.13 -11.02
N ASN A 134 -3.68 10.21 -10.85
CA ASN A 134 -4.36 11.41 -10.37
C ASN A 134 -4.27 11.59 -8.84
N TYR A 135 -4.06 10.50 -8.10
CA TYR A 135 -4.08 10.48 -6.63
C TYR A 135 -2.70 10.26 -6.02
N PHE A 136 -1.81 9.59 -6.75
CA PHE A 136 -0.45 9.27 -6.36
C PHE A 136 0.55 9.67 -7.44
N LYS A 137 1.71 10.16 -7.01
CA LYS A 137 2.89 10.36 -7.85
C LYS A 137 3.81 9.16 -7.73
N SER A 138 4.21 8.59 -8.87
CA SER A 138 5.16 7.48 -8.93
C SER A 138 6.61 7.96 -8.88
N LEU A 139 7.46 7.23 -8.17
CA LEU A 139 8.91 7.34 -8.16
C LEU A 139 9.50 5.95 -8.37
N SER A 140 10.38 5.78 -9.35
CA SER A 140 11.10 4.51 -9.53
C SER A 140 12.15 4.37 -8.43
N LEU A 141 12.26 3.20 -7.80
CA LEU A 141 13.36 2.90 -6.90
C LEU A 141 14.54 2.39 -7.73
N GLU A 142 15.56 3.23 -7.91
CA GLU A 142 16.72 2.89 -8.75
C GLU A 142 17.37 1.56 -8.32
N GLY A 143 17.73 0.73 -9.29
CA GLY A 143 18.29 -0.60 -9.05
C GLY A 143 17.28 -1.67 -8.63
N LEU A 144 15.99 -1.33 -8.50
CA LEU A 144 14.91 -2.28 -8.20
C LEU A 144 13.82 -2.19 -9.27
N ASN A 145 13.15 -3.30 -9.56
CA ASN A 145 11.95 -3.31 -10.42
C ASN A 145 10.70 -2.88 -9.63
N ILE A 146 10.83 -1.86 -8.78
CA ILE A 146 9.81 -1.41 -7.84
C ILE A 146 9.53 0.07 -8.06
N ARG A 147 8.25 0.43 -8.11
CA ARG A 147 7.79 1.82 -8.06
C ARG A 147 7.17 2.13 -6.71
N LEU A 148 7.58 3.24 -6.14
CA LEU A 148 6.94 3.88 -5.01
C LEU A 148 5.85 4.83 -5.50
N TRP A 149 4.71 4.83 -4.86
CA TRP A 149 3.58 5.71 -5.11
C TRP A 149 3.30 6.49 -3.84
N ARG A 150 3.36 7.83 -3.94
CA ARG A 150 3.16 8.75 -2.81
C ARG A 150 1.95 9.62 -3.07
N PRO A 151 1.15 9.99 -2.06
CA PRO A 151 -0.01 10.84 -2.28
C PRO A 151 0.37 12.12 -3.01
N ALA A 152 -0.37 12.50 -4.05
CA ALA A 152 -0.01 13.64 -4.90
C ALA A 152 -0.02 14.98 -4.14
N ARG A 153 -0.73 15.04 -3.00
CA ARG A 153 -0.83 16.21 -2.10
C ARG A 153 0.22 16.23 -0.99
N ALA A 154 1.15 15.27 -0.96
CA ALA A 154 2.24 15.20 0.03
C ALA A 154 3.41 16.16 -0.26
N GLU A 155 3.34 16.90 -1.38
CA GLU A 155 4.32 17.93 -1.80
C GLU A 155 3.82 19.34 -1.52
#